data_AF-A0A0A2EPV4-F1
#
_entry.id   AF-A0A0A2EPV4-F1
#
_cell.length_a   1.000
_cell.length_b   1.000
_cell.length_c   1.000
_cell.angle_alpha   90.00
_cell.angle_beta   90.00
_cell.angle_gamma   90.00
#
_symmetry.space_group_name_H-M   'P 1'
#
loop_
_entity.id
_entity.type
_entity.pdbx_description
1 polymer ?
#
loop_
_entity_poly.entity_id
_entity_poly.type
_entity_poly.pdbx_seq_one_letter_code
_entity_poly.pdbx_strand_id
1 'polypeptide(L)'
;MKKRKIKLSLLYRDMWQSSGKYVPRKDQLEQVAPHIIEMGCFSRVETNGGASEQVNLLYGENPNHSVRAFCKPFNEVGIQTHMLDRGLNGIRMNPVPADVRKLMYRVKKAQGVDITRIFCGLNDTRNIIPAIGWAKEAGMIAQATLCITYSPVHTAEYYIKMAEELIAAGADEICLKDMAGIGRPETNGKIVRAIKEKHPNIPVQYHGHSGPGFSVASMLEVAKAGVDYIDVAMEPLSWGMVHPDVITIVEMLKDAGFDVPEINMNAYMKVRELTQSFIDDFLGYFIDDRNRFMNSLLISCGLPGGMMGSLMADLKGVHAAINANLKKDGKAELSEDELLVQLFEEVKFVWPKLGYPPLVTPFSQYVKNVALMNVFTMSKGGGRYEMLDKATWDMILGKAGNLPGPLAPEIIELAKKNNFEFSTNNPQDNYPDELPKFIKEMEELGWERGQDDEELFEFAMHEKQYREYKSGEAKKRFYKELEAEMNKKNVATPNAAPVKLDLTEMAIKRHPDAEPINATAAGVVMWELDFENISLKPENGKIFKEGDLICAIQTPANGLEFVYANYDGKIIDSVEQGKIVKKGDVIGFFEKK
;
A
#
# COMPACT_ATOMS: atom_id res chain seq x y z
N MET A 1 -27.88 29.38 14.77
CA MET A 1 -27.50 27.99 15.12
C MET A 1 -25.99 27.88 15.00
N LYS A 2 -25.31 27.20 15.94
CA LYS A 2 -23.85 26.96 15.85
C LYS A 2 -23.61 26.07 14.63
N LYS A 3 -22.73 26.48 13.69
CA LYS A 3 -22.38 25.66 12.52
C LYS A 3 -21.79 24.33 13.01
N ARG A 4 -22.14 23.23 12.36
CA ARG A 4 -21.60 21.91 12.69
C ARG A 4 -20.16 21.82 12.19
N LYS A 5 -19.25 21.43 13.07
CA LYS A 5 -17.83 21.22 12.72
C LYS A 5 -17.63 19.89 12.01
N ILE A 6 -16.91 19.90 10.89
CA ILE A 6 -16.41 18.71 10.20
C ILE A 6 -14.88 18.74 10.26
N LYS A 7 -14.27 17.61 10.64
CA LYS A 7 -12.82 17.45 10.71
C LYS A 7 -12.30 16.74 9.48
N LEU A 8 -11.07 17.07 9.07
CA LEU A 8 -10.44 16.50 7.88
C LEU A 8 -9.32 15.52 8.25
N SER A 9 -9.19 14.48 7.44
CA SER A 9 -8.15 13.45 7.55
C SER A 9 -7.40 13.35 6.22
N LEU A 10 -6.09 13.61 6.21
CA LEU A 10 -5.27 13.50 4.99
C LEU A 10 -4.86 12.05 4.77
N LEU A 11 -5.20 11.49 3.60
CA LEU A 11 -4.84 10.12 3.22
C LEU A 11 -3.47 10.01 2.55
N TYR A 12 -2.42 10.57 3.16
CA TYR A 12 -1.10 10.63 2.50
C TYR A 12 -0.54 9.25 2.15
N ARG A 13 -0.75 8.23 3.00
CA ARG A 13 -0.40 6.83 2.69
C ARG A 13 -1.17 6.29 1.48
N ASP A 14 -2.51 6.38 1.47
CA ASP A 14 -3.33 5.86 0.35
C ASP A 14 -3.13 6.63 -0.97
N MET A 15 -2.75 7.91 -0.91
CA MET A 15 -2.41 8.70 -2.10
C MET A 15 -1.35 8.00 -2.96
N TRP A 16 -0.26 7.55 -2.34
CA TRP A 16 0.82 6.84 -3.03
C TRP A 16 0.41 5.44 -3.46
N GLN A 17 -0.23 4.68 -2.56
CA GLN A 17 -0.64 3.30 -2.84
C GLN A 17 -1.68 3.21 -3.97
N SER A 18 -2.54 4.22 -4.11
CA SER A 18 -3.55 4.27 -5.17
C SER A 18 -2.99 4.77 -6.50
N SER A 19 -1.86 5.48 -6.48
CA SER A 19 -1.25 6.08 -7.67
C SER A 19 -0.20 5.19 -8.31
N GLY A 20 0.56 4.44 -7.51
CA GLY A 20 1.68 3.64 -8.02
C GLY A 20 2.09 2.50 -7.09
N LYS A 21 3.21 1.85 -7.44
CA LYS A 21 3.72 0.67 -6.72
C LYS A 21 4.44 1.01 -5.41
N TYR A 22 5.29 2.04 -5.44
CA TYR A 22 6.19 2.39 -4.34
C TYR A 22 5.67 3.57 -3.52
N VAL A 23 6.23 3.78 -2.34
CA VAL A 23 5.84 4.85 -1.39
C VAL A 23 7.05 5.73 -1.06
N PRO A 24 6.85 6.95 -0.53
CA PRO A 24 7.94 7.81 -0.13
C PRO A 24 8.83 7.18 0.93
N ARG A 25 10.11 7.53 0.86
CA ARG A 25 11.11 7.13 1.85
C ARG A 25 11.02 7.97 3.12
N LYS A 26 11.71 7.53 4.16
CA LYS A 26 11.82 8.25 5.44
C LYS A 26 12.20 9.72 5.26
N ASP A 27 13.25 10.01 4.51
CA ASP A 27 13.75 11.38 4.28
C ASP A 27 12.71 12.27 3.57
N GLN A 28 11.99 11.72 2.60
CA GLN A 28 10.90 12.41 1.92
C GLN A 28 9.71 12.69 2.87
N LEU A 29 9.37 11.72 3.72
CA LEU A 29 8.31 11.86 4.73
C LEU A 29 8.67 12.90 5.80
N GLU A 30 9.93 12.94 6.25
CA GLU A 30 10.44 13.94 7.19
C GLU A 30 10.40 15.35 6.60
N GLN A 31 10.72 15.51 5.30
CA GLN A 31 10.67 16.81 4.62
C GLN A 31 9.24 17.35 4.50
N VAL A 32 8.25 16.49 4.21
CA VAL A 32 6.89 16.95 3.92
C VAL A 32 6.02 17.17 5.17
N ALA A 33 6.27 16.42 6.26
CA ALA A 33 5.42 16.45 7.45
C ALA A 33 5.25 17.85 8.10
N PRO A 34 6.31 18.68 8.26
CA PRO A 34 6.16 20.03 8.83
C PRO A 34 5.21 20.92 8.03
N HIS A 35 5.24 20.80 6.70
CA HIS A 35 4.39 21.59 5.82
C HIS A 35 2.94 21.08 5.81
N ILE A 36 2.72 19.77 5.97
CA ILE A 36 1.36 19.22 6.20
C ILE A 36 0.77 19.78 7.49
N ILE A 37 1.57 19.90 8.55
CA ILE A 37 1.15 20.53 9.82
C ILE A 37 0.83 22.01 9.59
N GLU A 38 1.69 22.73 8.89
CA GLU A 38 1.55 24.17 8.59
C GLU A 38 0.30 24.50 7.75
N MET A 39 -0.24 23.53 7.00
CA MET A 39 -1.53 23.69 6.31
C MET A 39 -2.68 24.00 7.27
N GLY A 40 -2.59 23.54 8.53
CA GLY A 40 -3.50 23.92 9.62
C GLY A 40 -4.92 23.34 9.55
N CYS A 41 -5.23 22.50 8.56
CA CYS A 41 -6.59 22.03 8.29
C CYS A 41 -6.86 20.56 8.67
N PHE A 42 -5.83 19.77 8.97
CA PHE A 42 -5.99 18.34 9.27
C PHE A 42 -6.08 18.06 10.76
N SER A 43 -7.03 17.21 11.15
CA SER A 43 -7.09 16.62 12.49
C SER A 43 -6.45 15.23 12.52
N ARG A 44 -6.30 14.61 11.35
CA ARG A 44 -5.77 13.26 11.16
C ARG A 44 -4.88 13.16 9.93
N VAL A 45 -3.89 12.28 9.97
CA VAL A 45 -3.09 11.88 8.81
C VAL A 45 -2.96 10.37 8.78
N GLU A 46 -3.22 9.77 7.62
CA GLU A 46 -2.94 8.36 7.39
C GLU A 46 -1.47 8.16 7.07
N THR A 47 -0.76 7.42 7.92
CA THR A 47 0.72 7.36 7.89
C THR A 47 1.25 6.01 7.43
N ASN A 48 0.57 4.90 7.75
CA ASN A 48 1.08 3.54 7.48
C ASN A 48 -0.05 2.50 7.31
N GLY A 49 0.31 1.21 7.38
CA GLY A 49 -0.59 0.09 7.10
C GLY A 49 -0.88 -0.07 5.61
N GLY A 50 -1.97 -0.76 5.27
CA GLY A 50 -2.26 -1.12 3.89
C GLY A 50 -1.15 -2.00 3.30
N ALA A 51 -0.49 -1.58 2.24
CA ALA A 51 0.67 -2.26 1.65
C ALA A 51 2.00 -1.54 1.92
N SER A 52 1.98 -0.37 2.59
CA SER A 52 3.13 0.53 2.70
C SER A 52 4.38 -0.13 3.29
N GLU A 53 4.22 -0.92 4.35
CA GLU A 53 5.35 -1.53 5.08
C GLU A 53 5.98 -2.68 4.28
N GLN A 54 5.14 -3.57 3.72
CA GLN A 54 5.59 -4.58 2.76
C GLN A 54 6.33 -3.93 1.58
N VAL A 55 5.84 -2.80 1.09
CA VAL A 55 6.43 -2.07 -0.03
C VAL A 55 7.77 -1.46 0.33
N ASN A 56 7.96 -0.89 1.53
CA ASN A 56 9.29 -0.44 2.02
C ASN A 56 10.32 -1.56 1.94
N LEU A 57 9.98 -2.75 2.44
CA LEU A 57 10.86 -3.92 2.39
C LEU A 57 11.21 -4.33 0.94
N LEU A 58 10.30 -4.15 -0.02
CA LEU A 58 10.55 -4.52 -1.43
C LEU A 58 11.64 -3.69 -2.12
N TYR A 59 11.83 -2.43 -1.71
CA TYR A 59 12.93 -1.60 -2.22
C TYR A 59 14.10 -1.45 -1.24
N GLY A 60 14.14 -2.32 -0.22
CA GLY A 60 15.28 -2.47 0.67
C GLY A 60 15.35 -1.42 1.77
N GLU A 61 14.21 -0.87 2.18
CA GLU A 61 14.12 0.06 3.31
C GLU A 61 13.41 -0.60 4.50
N ASN A 62 13.80 -0.18 5.70
CA ASN A 62 13.13 -0.61 6.93
C ASN A 62 11.89 0.25 7.18
N PRO A 63 10.67 -0.32 7.16
CA PRO A 63 9.43 0.43 7.37
C PRO A 63 9.36 1.07 8.76
N ASN A 64 9.91 0.44 9.80
CA ASN A 64 9.80 0.91 11.18
C ASN A 64 10.32 2.34 11.35
N HIS A 65 11.47 2.64 10.72
CA HIS A 65 12.07 3.97 10.77
C HIS A 65 11.20 5.02 10.08
N SER A 66 10.61 4.69 8.93
CA SER A 66 9.71 5.58 8.19
C SER A 66 8.43 5.88 8.98
N VAL A 67 7.84 4.86 9.62
CA VAL A 67 6.61 5.03 10.43
C VAL A 67 6.87 5.95 11.61
N ARG A 68 7.93 5.71 12.39
CA ARG A 68 8.29 6.57 13.54
C ARG A 68 8.54 8.01 13.12
N ALA A 69 9.35 8.19 12.07
CA ALA A 69 9.73 9.51 11.58
C ALA A 69 8.53 10.30 11.08
N PHE A 70 7.57 9.65 10.41
CA PHE A 70 6.39 10.32 9.88
C PHE A 70 5.34 10.59 10.95
N CYS A 71 5.14 9.67 11.92
CA CYS A 71 4.13 9.88 12.97
C CYS A 71 4.53 10.97 13.97
N LYS A 72 5.79 10.95 14.43
CA LYS A 72 6.31 11.83 15.48
C LYS A 72 5.90 13.31 15.35
N PRO A 73 6.16 14.02 14.23
CA PRO A 73 5.85 15.44 14.13
C PRO A 73 4.34 15.73 14.24
N PHE A 74 3.46 14.83 13.77
CA PHE A 74 2.01 15.00 13.92
C PHE A 74 1.56 14.82 15.37
N ASN A 75 2.08 13.80 16.06
CA ASN A 75 1.76 13.55 17.46
C ASN A 75 2.23 14.71 18.37
N GLU A 76 3.39 15.28 18.11
CA GLU A 76 3.95 16.42 18.87
C GLU A 76 3.04 17.66 18.85
N VAL A 77 2.24 17.83 17.79
CA VAL A 77 1.28 18.93 17.65
C VAL A 77 -0.18 18.50 17.89
N GLY A 78 -0.41 17.26 18.30
CA GLY A 78 -1.74 16.72 18.63
C GLY A 78 -2.61 16.31 17.42
N ILE A 79 -2.02 16.18 16.23
CA ILE A 79 -2.70 15.58 15.06
C ILE A 79 -2.63 14.06 15.20
N GLN A 80 -3.78 13.39 15.10
CA GLN A 80 -3.86 11.94 15.26
C GLN A 80 -3.35 11.23 14.01
N THR A 81 -2.53 10.19 14.18
CA THR A 81 -2.06 9.36 13.06
C THR A 81 -2.91 8.09 12.97
N HIS A 82 -3.12 7.59 11.75
CA HIS A 82 -3.87 6.34 11.58
C HIS A 82 -3.31 5.40 10.52
N MET A 83 -3.62 4.12 10.69
CA MET A 83 -3.22 3.03 9.80
C MET A 83 -4.42 2.29 9.24
N LEU A 84 -4.24 1.64 8.08
CA LEU A 84 -5.22 0.69 7.52
C LEU A 84 -4.84 -0.76 7.87
N ASP A 85 -5.77 -1.47 8.51
CA ASP A 85 -5.60 -2.82 9.05
C ASP A 85 -6.66 -3.80 8.53
N ARG A 86 -6.24 -4.94 7.97
CA ARG A 86 -7.12 -5.94 7.34
C ARG A 86 -7.61 -7.03 8.30
N GLY A 87 -8.09 -6.70 9.49
CA GLY A 87 -8.75 -7.69 10.38
C GLY A 87 -7.95 -9.00 10.52
N LEU A 88 -8.47 -10.11 9.99
CA LEU A 88 -7.79 -11.41 9.97
C LEU A 88 -6.37 -11.40 9.34
N ASN A 89 -6.10 -10.53 8.36
CA ASN A 89 -4.87 -10.54 7.55
C ASN A 89 -3.84 -9.48 7.99
N GLY A 90 -4.17 -8.64 8.96
CA GLY A 90 -3.30 -7.56 9.40
C GLY A 90 -2.85 -6.66 8.24
N ILE A 91 -1.54 -6.48 8.09
CA ILE A 91 -0.97 -5.65 7.01
C ILE A 91 -0.37 -6.48 5.86
N ARG A 92 -0.65 -7.80 5.79
CA ARG A 92 -0.26 -8.67 4.67
C ARG A 92 -1.48 -9.20 3.90
N MET A 93 -1.23 -10.00 2.85
CA MET A 93 -2.30 -10.55 1.98
C MET A 93 -2.95 -11.81 2.52
N ASN A 94 -2.30 -12.52 3.43
CA ASN A 94 -2.77 -13.77 4.02
C ASN A 94 -3.10 -13.59 5.51
N PRO A 95 -3.96 -14.42 6.09
CA PRO A 95 -4.25 -14.42 7.52
C PRO A 95 -3.01 -14.43 8.41
N VAL A 96 -3.13 -13.81 9.59
CA VAL A 96 -2.04 -13.63 10.56
C VAL A 96 -2.46 -14.28 11.89
N PRO A 97 -1.57 -15.07 12.52
CA PRO A 97 -1.76 -15.58 13.87
C PRO A 97 -2.07 -14.49 14.91
N ALA A 98 -2.82 -14.85 15.95
CA ALA A 98 -3.30 -13.91 16.95
C ALA A 98 -2.15 -13.26 17.76
N ASP A 99 -1.11 -14.02 18.10
CA ASP A 99 0.07 -13.52 18.82
C ASP A 99 0.85 -12.45 18.01
N VAL A 100 1.06 -12.67 16.72
CA VAL A 100 1.69 -11.70 15.82
C VAL A 100 0.83 -10.44 15.66
N ARG A 101 -0.51 -10.59 15.62
CA ARG A 101 -1.46 -9.45 15.59
C ARG A 101 -1.40 -8.62 16.88
N LYS A 102 -1.35 -9.27 18.04
CA LYS A 102 -1.18 -8.58 19.33
C LYS A 102 0.14 -7.81 19.39
N LEU A 103 1.23 -8.41 18.92
CA LEU A 103 2.52 -7.72 18.82
C LEU A 103 2.43 -6.51 17.87
N MET A 104 1.81 -6.67 16.69
CA MET A 104 1.62 -5.58 15.74
C MET A 104 1.01 -4.34 16.40
N TYR A 105 -0.08 -4.46 17.15
CA TYR A 105 -0.70 -3.29 17.79
C TYR A 105 0.21 -2.61 18.82
N ARG A 106 0.95 -3.39 19.61
CA ARG A 106 1.91 -2.84 20.58
C ARG A 106 3.02 -2.05 19.87
N VAL A 107 3.59 -2.63 18.82
CA VAL A 107 4.61 -1.99 17.99
C VAL A 107 4.05 -0.72 17.35
N LYS A 108 2.88 -0.78 16.70
CA LYS A 108 2.29 0.38 16.03
C LYS A 108 1.95 1.50 17.00
N LYS A 109 1.46 1.20 18.20
CA LYS A 109 1.28 2.24 19.23
C LYS A 109 2.61 2.84 19.65
N ALA A 110 3.64 2.03 19.89
CA ALA A 110 4.98 2.50 20.27
C ALA A 110 5.65 3.34 19.17
N GLN A 111 5.31 3.09 17.90
CA GLN A 111 5.76 3.89 16.75
C GLN A 111 5.03 5.24 16.60
N GLY A 112 3.97 5.48 17.38
CA GLY A 112 3.19 6.72 17.37
C GLY A 112 1.86 6.64 16.63
N VAL A 113 1.42 5.44 16.19
CA VAL A 113 0.12 5.27 15.53
C VAL A 113 -1.01 5.35 16.57
N ASP A 114 -1.95 6.27 16.39
CA ASP A 114 -3.06 6.44 17.35
C ASP A 114 -4.26 5.56 17.04
N ILE A 115 -4.63 5.45 15.76
CA ILE A 115 -5.87 4.81 15.32
C ILE A 115 -5.53 3.65 14.39
N THR A 116 -6.12 2.49 14.66
CA THR A 116 -6.15 1.38 13.69
C THR A 116 -7.52 1.28 13.06
N ARG A 117 -7.58 1.45 11.73
CA ARG A 117 -8.79 1.30 10.93
C ARG A 117 -8.92 -0.15 10.49
N ILE A 118 -9.75 -0.91 11.19
CA ILE A 118 -9.86 -2.36 11.06
C ILE A 118 -11.02 -2.70 10.13
N PHE A 119 -10.75 -3.41 9.02
CA PHE A 119 -11.78 -3.90 8.10
C PHE A 119 -11.65 -5.39 7.81
N CYS A 120 -12.76 -6.02 7.46
CA CYS A 120 -12.79 -7.34 6.86
C CYS A 120 -13.31 -7.22 5.43
N GLY A 121 -12.61 -7.83 4.46
CA GLY A 121 -13.04 -7.75 3.06
C GLY A 121 -14.36 -8.45 2.75
N LEU A 122 -14.83 -9.36 3.63
CA LEU A 122 -16.16 -9.98 3.55
C LEU A 122 -17.24 -9.25 4.36
N ASN A 123 -16.87 -8.18 5.09
CA ASN A 123 -17.71 -7.59 6.15
C ASN A 123 -18.14 -8.60 7.24
N ASP A 124 -17.40 -9.68 7.45
CA ASP A 124 -17.64 -10.59 8.57
C ASP A 124 -17.11 -9.97 9.86
N THR A 125 -18.01 -9.61 10.77
CA THR A 125 -17.68 -8.98 12.05
C THR A 125 -16.78 -9.86 12.92
N ARG A 126 -16.84 -11.19 12.79
CA ARG A 126 -15.97 -12.13 13.52
C ARG A 126 -14.49 -11.93 13.22
N ASN A 127 -14.17 -11.45 12.01
CA ASN A 127 -12.79 -11.14 11.60
C ASN A 127 -12.30 -9.76 12.08
N ILE A 128 -13.20 -8.93 12.63
CA ILE A 128 -12.89 -7.56 13.11
C ILE A 128 -12.85 -7.54 14.63
N ILE A 129 -13.78 -8.24 15.30
CA ILE A 129 -13.96 -8.18 16.76
C ILE A 129 -12.68 -8.49 17.56
N PRO A 130 -11.88 -9.53 17.26
CA PRO A 130 -10.65 -9.80 18.01
C PRO A 130 -9.66 -8.63 17.96
N ALA A 131 -9.53 -8.01 16.79
CA ALA A 131 -8.65 -6.87 16.54
C ALA A 131 -9.05 -5.62 17.35
N ILE A 132 -10.35 -5.41 17.59
CA ILE A 132 -10.82 -4.32 18.47
C ILE A 132 -10.24 -4.48 19.88
N GLY A 133 -10.30 -5.68 20.45
CA GLY A 133 -9.76 -5.97 21.78
C GLY A 133 -8.25 -5.74 21.84
N TRP A 134 -7.50 -6.34 20.92
CA TRP A 134 -6.03 -6.26 20.91
C TRP A 134 -5.52 -4.83 20.67
N ALA A 135 -6.19 -4.05 19.83
CA ALA A 135 -5.86 -2.64 19.59
C ALA A 135 -6.03 -1.81 20.86
N LYS A 136 -7.15 -2.00 21.58
CA LYS A 136 -7.44 -1.29 22.84
C LYS A 136 -6.47 -1.69 23.94
N GLU A 137 -6.14 -2.98 24.06
CA GLU A 137 -5.11 -3.47 24.98
C GLU A 137 -3.75 -2.81 24.75
N ALA A 138 -3.41 -2.51 23.49
CA ALA A 138 -2.20 -1.77 23.13
C ALA A 138 -2.32 -0.25 23.34
N GLY A 139 -3.49 0.29 23.69
CA GLY A 139 -3.72 1.73 23.86
C GLY A 139 -3.97 2.50 22.57
N MET A 140 -4.40 1.81 21.51
CA MET A 140 -4.86 2.42 20.25
C MET A 140 -6.37 2.65 20.26
N ILE A 141 -6.83 3.57 19.41
CA ILE A 141 -8.25 3.76 19.11
C ILE A 141 -8.66 2.72 18.07
N ALA A 142 -9.63 1.87 18.42
CA ALA A 142 -10.16 0.86 17.51
C ALA A 142 -11.26 1.44 16.62
N GLN A 143 -10.92 1.81 15.38
CA GLN A 143 -11.89 2.26 14.39
C GLN A 143 -12.36 1.08 13.53
N ALA A 144 -13.54 0.54 13.84
CA ALA A 144 -14.12 -0.57 13.11
C ALA A 144 -14.77 -0.10 11.81
N THR A 145 -14.65 -0.88 10.74
CA THR A 145 -14.94 -0.39 9.38
C THR A 145 -16.00 -1.21 8.67
N LEU A 146 -16.93 -0.50 8.02
CA LEU A 146 -17.94 -1.03 7.10
C LEU A 146 -17.40 -0.88 5.67
N CYS A 147 -17.09 -1.98 4.97
CA CYS A 147 -16.71 -1.90 3.55
C CYS A 147 -17.97 -1.67 2.70
N ILE A 148 -18.08 -0.47 2.13
CA ILE A 148 -19.26 -0.02 1.40
C ILE A 148 -19.22 -0.57 -0.03
N THR A 149 -20.34 -1.18 -0.42
CA THR A 149 -20.64 -1.61 -1.78
C THR A 149 -22.14 -1.46 -2.01
N TYR A 150 -22.64 -1.83 -3.19
CA TYR A 150 -24.05 -1.71 -3.54
C TYR A 150 -24.56 -2.98 -4.22
N SER A 151 -25.42 -3.72 -3.53
CA SER A 151 -26.15 -4.88 -4.06
C SER A 151 -27.48 -5.05 -3.30
N PRO A 152 -28.38 -5.96 -3.74
CA PRO A 152 -29.63 -6.23 -3.02
C PRO A 152 -29.45 -6.69 -1.55
N VAL A 153 -28.28 -7.20 -1.17
CA VAL A 153 -27.96 -7.62 0.21
C VAL A 153 -27.38 -6.48 1.04
N HIS A 154 -26.62 -5.57 0.42
CA HIS A 154 -25.92 -4.48 1.11
C HIS A 154 -26.82 -3.25 1.28
N THR A 155 -27.88 -3.39 2.09
CA THR A 155 -28.81 -2.30 2.40
C THR A 155 -28.28 -1.43 3.55
N ALA A 156 -28.94 -0.29 3.83
CA ALA A 156 -28.61 0.52 4.99
C ALA A 156 -28.75 -0.29 6.29
N GLU A 157 -29.80 -1.12 6.40
CA GLU A 157 -30.08 -1.96 7.57
C GLU A 157 -28.98 -3.00 7.79
N TYR A 158 -28.44 -3.59 6.72
CA TYR A 158 -27.28 -4.48 6.80
C TYR A 158 -26.09 -3.79 7.48
N TYR A 159 -25.75 -2.59 7.02
CA TYR A 159 -24.63 -1.82 7.57
C TYR A 159 -24.88 -1.29 8.98
N ILE A 160 -26.12 -0.89 9.29
CA ILE A 160 -26.51 -0.44 10.64
C ILE A 160 -26.37 -1.59 11.63
N LYS A 161 -26.86 -2.78 11.29
CA LYS A 161 -26.71 -3.97 12.14
C LYS A 161 -25.23 -4.30 12.38
N MET A 162 -24.43 -4.29 11.32
CA MET A 162 -22.98 -4.51 11.43
C MET A 162 -22.33 -3.47 12.36
N ALA A 163 -22.69 -2.20 12.24
CA ALA A 163 -22.18 -1.15 13.13
C ALA A 163 -22.58 -1.38 14.60
N GLU A 164 -23.83 -1.79 14.87
CA GLU A 164 -24.28 -2.12 16.23
C GLU A 164 -23.49 -3.29 16.83
N GLU A 165 -23.23 -4.34 16.05
CA GLU A 165 -22.40 -5.48 16.48
C GLU A 165 -20.97 -5.05 16.86
N LEU A 166 -20.35 -4.18 16.03
CA LEU A 166 -18.99 -3.71 16.25
C LEU A 166 -18.89 -2.72 17.42
N ILE A 167 -19.88 -1.84 17.60
CA ILE A 167 -19.97 -0.94 18.76
C ILE A 167 -20.18 -1.75 20.03
N ALA A 168 -21.04 -2.77 20.02
CA ALA A 168 -21.26 -3.66 21.16
C ALA A 168 -19.99 -4.45 21.53
N ALA A 169 -19.15 -4.78 20.53
CA ALA A 169 -17.84 -5.39 20.74
C ALA A 169 -16.76 -4.41 21.25
N GLY A 170 -17.08 -3.12 21.37
CA GLY A 170 -16.20 -2.12 21.98
C GLY A 170 -15.44 -1.23 20.99
N ALA A 171 -15.84 -1.16 19.72
CA ALA A 171 -15.27 -0.21 18.77
C ALA A 171 -15.39 1.24 19.30
N ASP A 172 -14.31 2.00 19.23
CA ASP A 172 -14.28 3.40 19.66
C ASP A 172 -14.87 4.32 18.59
N GLU A 173 -14.70 3.95 17.31
CA GLU A 173 -15.15 4.71 16.15
C GLU A 173 -15.66 3.80 15.04
N ILE A 174 -16.48 4.35 14.14
CA ILE A 174 -16.94 3.65 12.94
C ILE A 174 -16.48 4.37 11.68
N CYS A 175 -15.90 3.62 10.72
CA CYS A 175 -15.56 4.12 9.39
C CYS A 175 -16.47 3.51 8.33
N LEU A 176 -17.05 4.33 7.45
CA LEU A 176 -17.61 3.88 6.19
C LEU A 176 -16.50 3.92 5.14
N LYS A 177 -16.01 2.76 4.70
CA LYS A 177 -14.95 2.64 3.69
C LYS A 177 -15.51 2.26 2.34
N ASP A 178 -15.76 3.26 1.50
CA ASP A 178 -16.11 3.11 0.08
C ASP A 178 -14.84 3.00 -0.78
N MET A 179 -14.20 1.82 -0.67
CA MET A 179 -12.94 1.49 -1.35
C MET A 179 -13.02 1.53 -2.87
N ALA A 180 -14.21 1.32 -3.44
CA ALA A 180 -14.42 1.34 -4.88
C ALA A 180 -14.91 2.70 -5.38
N GLY A 181 -15.44 3.57 -4.51
CA GLY A 181 -16.06 4.84 -4.87
C GLY A 181 -17.47 4.66 -5.48
N ILE A 182 -18.14 3.55 -5.17
CA ILE A 182 -19.45 3.17 -5.73
C ILE A 182 -20.60 3.33 -4.73
N GLY A 183 -20.30 3.70 -3.48
CA GLY A 183 -21.28 3.93 -2.44
C GLY A 183 -22.34 4.93 -2.90
N ARG A 184 -23.62 4.61 -2.66
CA ARG A 184 -24.72 5.50 -3.05
C ARG A 184 -24.83 6.61 -2.01
N PRO A 185 -24.77 7.90 -2.40
CA PRO A 185 -24.78 9.02 -1.46
C PRO A 185 -25.92 8.93 -0.43
N GLU A 186 -27.15 8.72 -0.90
CA GLU A 186 -28.34 8.64 -0.02
C GLU A 186 -28.26 7.47 0.99
N THR A 187 -27.80 6.29 0.55
CA THR A 187 -27.62 5.13 1.42
C THR A 187 -26.56 5.40 2.48
N ASN A 188 -25.43 6.00 2.10
CA ASN A 188 -24.37 6.40 3.03
C ASN A 188 -24.90 7.39 4.07
N GLY A 189 -25.70 8.39 3.65
CA GLY A 189 -26.38 9.33 4.54
C GLY A 189 -27.30 8.63 5.54
N LYS A 190 -28.10 7.64 5.10
CA LYS A 190 -28.99 6.85 5.97
C LYS A 190 -28.20 6.09 7.04
N ILE A 191 -27.12 5.42 6.65
CA ILE A 191 -26.26 4.67 7.58
C ILE A 191 -25.68 5.60 8.64
N VAL A 192 -25.07 6.71 8.22
CA VAL A 192 -24.44 7.67 9.13
C VAL A 192 -25.47 8.27 10.09
N ARG A 193 -26.63 8.69 9.58
CA ARG A 193 -27.72 9.24 10.41
C ARG A 193 -28.15 8.25 11.48
N ALA A 194 -28.43 7.01 11.09
CA ALA A 194 -28.88 5.98 12.03
C ALA A 194 -27.83 5.68 13.11
N ILE A 195 -26.53 5.63 12.76
CA ILE A 195 -25.45 5.45 13.75
C ILE A 195 -25.43 6.64 14.71
N LYS A 196 -25.50 7.88 14.23
CA LYS A 196 -25.44 9.06 15.10
C LYS A 196 -26.68 9.25 15.97
N GLU A 197 -27.86 8.83 15.50
CA GLU A 197 -29.10 8.87 16.30
C GLU A 197 -29.05 7.85 17.45
N LYS A 198 -28.55 6.64 17.20
CA LYS A 198 -28.45 5.57 18.21
C LYS A 198 -27.22 5.72 19.13
N HIS A 199 -26.10 6.19 18.58
CA HIS A 199 -24.80 6.28 19.24
C HIS A 199 -24.16 7.65 19.00
N PRO A 200 -24.72 8.74 19.59
CA PRO A 200 -24.30 10.11 19.30
C PRO A 200 -22.83 10.39 19.63
N ASN A 201 -22.27 9.65 20.59
CA ASN A 201 -20.90 9.81 21.06
C ASN A 201 -19.87 9.01 20.24
N ILE A 202 -20.30 8.09 19.38
CA ILE A 202 -19.38 7.33 18.52
C ILE A 202 -18.99 8.22 17.34
N PRO A 203 -17.69 8.54 17.17
CA PRO A 203 -17.22 9.24 15.99
C PRO A 203 -17.44 8.40 14.73
N VAL A 204 -17.92 9.05 13.67
CA VAL A 204 -18.08 8.43 12.36
C VAL A 204 -17.17 9.11 11.34
N GLN A 205 -16.42 8.31 10.59
CA GLN A 205 -15.52 8.77 9.53
C GLN A 205 -15.97 8.22 8.18
N TYR A 206 -15.91 9.05 7.14
CA TYR A 206 -16.17 8.63 5.77
C TYR A 206 -14.90 8.61 4.93
N HIS A 207 -14.68 7.48 4.24
CA HIS A 207 -13.60 7.23 3.32
C HIS A 207 -14.18 6.86 1.96
N GLY A 208 -13.82 7.57 0.88
CA GLY A 208 -14.32 7.26 -0.45
C GLY A 208 -13.33 7.60 -1.56
N HIS A 209 -13.18 6.69 -2.53
CA HIS A 209 -12.36 6.92 -3.73
C HIS A 209 -13.13 7.68 -4.81
N SER A 210 -12.40 8.44 -5.64
CA SER A 210 -12.99 9.28 -6.70
C SER A 210 -13.30 8.54 -8.00
N GLY A 211 -12.78 7.33 -8.20
CA GLY A 211 -12.73 6.68 -9.52
C GLY A 211 -14.07 6.68 -10.27
N PRO A 212 -15.17 6.19 -9.66
CA PRO A 212 -16.48 6.17 -10.31
C PRO A 212 -17.29 7.47 -10.19
N GLY A 213 -16.85 8.43 -9.36
CA GLY A 213 -17.40 9.79 -9.29
C GLY A 213 -18.45 10.10 -8.21
N PHE A 214 -18.80 9.19 -7.30
CA PHE A 214 -19.79 9.47 -6.24
C PHE A 214 -19.22 10.07 -4.96
N SER A 215 -17.91 10.10 -4.77
CA SER A 215 -17.27 10.43 -3.50
C SER A 215 -17.64 11.82 -2.98
N VAL A 216 -17.56 12.87 -3.82
CA VAL A 216 -17.88 14.26 -3.44
C VAL A 216 -19.34 14.40 -2.99
N ALA A 217 -20.27 13.82 -3.75
CA ALA A 217 -21.70 13.82 -3.40
C ALA A 217 -21.96 13.04 -2.10
N SER A 218 -21.28 11.90 -1.92
CA SER A 218 -21.38 11.10 -0.69
C SER A 218 -20.83 11.85 0.51
N MET A 219 -19.71 12.57 0.37
CA MET A 219 -19.10 13.39 1.42
C MET A 219 -20.05 14.49 1.91
N LEU A 220 -20.74 15.17 0.99
CA LEU A 220 -21.75 16.17 1.36
C LEU A 220 -22.95 15.52 2.07
N GLU A 221 -23.41 14.37 1.59
CA GLU A 221 -24.57 13.69 2.16
C GLU A 221 -24.29 13.14 3.57
N VAL A 222 -23.12 12.54 3.80
CA VAL A 222 -22.73 12.10 5.14
C VAL A 222 -22.45 13.26 6.09
N ALA A 223 -21.96 14.41 5.59
CA ALA A 223 -21.83 15.63 6.38
C ALA A 223 -23.18 16.14 6.88
N LYS A 224 -24.18 16.19 6.00
CA LYS A 224 -25.58 16.50 6.37
C LYS A 224 -26.14 15.49 7.37
N ALA A 225 -25.78 14.21 7.22
CA ALA A 225 -26.32 13.14 8.04
C ALA A 225 -25.73 13.09 9.47
N GLY A 226 -24.46 13.42 9.68
CA GLY A 226 -23.86 12.95 10.92
C GLY A 226 -22.36 12.80 11.01
N VAL A 227 -21.62 12.89 9.91
CA VAL A 227 -20.21 12.51 9.95
C VAL A 227 -19.39 13.48 10.81
N ASP A 228 -18.34 12.96 11.44
CA ASP A 228 -17.40 13.74 12.25
C ASP A 228 -16.10 14.01 11.47
N TYR A 229 -15.64 13.03 10.69
CA TYR A 229 -14.40 13.09 9.90
C TYR A 229 -14.63 12.74 8.43
N ILE A 230 -13.98 13.47 7.53
CA ILE A 230 -13.93 13.14 6.10
C ILE A 230 -12.48 12.95 5.67
N ASP A 231 -12.22 11.82 5.02
CA ASP A 231 -10.95 11.56 4.36
C ASP A 231 -10.83 12.35 3.06
N VAL A 232 -9.68 13.00 2.86
CA VAL A 232 -9.36 13.78 1.66
C VAL A 232 -7.93 13.48 1.20
N ALA A 233 -7.68 13.73 -0.08
CA ALA A 233 -6.33 13.75 -0.66
C ALA A 233 -5.96 15.19 -1.06
N MET A 234 -4.80 15.35 -1.70
CA MET A 234 -4.39 16.61 -2.28
C MET A 234 -3.59 16.41 -3.57
N GLU A 235 -3.61 17.42 -4.44
CA GLU A 235 -2.75 17.48 -5.61
C GLU A 235 -1.25 17.34 -5.24
N PRO A 236 -0.41 16.74 -6.10
CA PRO A 236 -0.73 16.22 -7.45
C PRO A 236 -1.29 14.78 -7.47
N LEU A 237 -1.59 14.19 -6.30
CA LEU A 237 -2.09 12.81 -6.16
C LEU A 237 -3.51 12.77 -5.56
N SER A 238 -4.40 13.60 -6.06
CA SER A 238 -5.84 13.53 -5.81
C SER A 238 -6.58 13.10 -7.09
N TRP A 239 -7.88 12.81 -6.95
CA TRP A 239 -8.76 12.38 -8.05
C TRP A 239 -8.41 11.02 -8.66
N GLY A 240 -9.09 10.67 -9.75
CA GLY A 240 -8.96 9.37 -10.39
C GLY A 240 -9.17 8.22 -9.41
N MET A 241 -8.22 7.29 -9.34
CA MET A 241 -8.24 6.14 -8.45
C MET A 241 -7.95 6.48 -6.98
N VAL A 242 -7.65 7.75 -6.65
CA VAL A 242 -7.34 8.24 -5.30
C VAL A 242 -8.62 8.80 -4.65
N HIS A 243 -8.55 9.94 -3.97
CA HIS A 243 -9.62 10.57 -3.19
C HIS A 243 -9.86 12.02 -3.64
N PRO A 244 -11.01 12.62 -3.30
CA PRO A 244 -11.27 14.03 -3.58
C PRO A 244 -10.22 14.96 -2.96
N ASP A 245 -9.90 16.04 -3.67
CA ASP A 245 -8.97 17.06 -3.21
C ASP A 245 -9.55 17.87 -2.03
N VAL A 246 -8.71 18.14 -1.04
CA VAL A 246 -9.04 18.91 0.15
C VAL A 246 -9.64 20.28 -0.15
N ILE A 247 -9.17 20.98 -1.19
CA ILE A 247 -9.66 22.32 -1.55
C ILE A 247 -11.14 22.23 -1.94
N THR A 248 -11.47 21.31 -2.86
CA THR A 248 -12.86 21.13 -3.33
C THR A 248 -13.79 20.75 -2.18
N ILE A 249 -13.36 19.86 -1.30
CA ILE A 249 -14.19 19.41 -0.18
C ILE A 249 -14.41 20.52 0.84
N VAL A 250 -13.38 21.32 1.16
CA VAL A 250 -13.51 22.46 2.08
C VAL A 250 -14.49 23.50 1.52
N GLU A 251 -14.34 23.91 0.27
CA GLU A 251 -15.22 24.92 -0.33
C GLU A 251 -16.66 24.42 -0.45
N MET A 252 -16.87 23.15 -0.82
CA MET A 252 -18.19 22.53 -0.82
C MET A 252 -18.84 22.53 0.57
N LEU A 253 -18.09 22.20 1.62
CA LEU A 253 -18.62 22.15 2.98
C LEU A 253 -18.90 23.56 3.53
N LYS A 254 -18.07 24.56 3.20
CA LYS A 254 -18.31 25.96 3.56
C LYS A 254 -19.61 26.48 2.93
N ASP A 255 -19.80 26.25 1.63
CA ASP A 255 -21.02 26.62 0.90
C ASP A 255 -22.26 25.96 1.53
N ALA A 256 -22.16 24.68 1.88
CA ALA A 256 -23.21 23.94 2.58
C ALA A 256 -23.42 24.37 4.05
N GLY A 257 -22.67 25.35 4.55
CA GLY A 257 -22.88 25.97 5.86
C GLY A 257 -22.18 25.29 7.04
N PHE A 258 -21.26 24.35 6.79
CA PHE A 258 -20.46 23.70 7.83
C PHE A 258 -19.33 24.60 8.35
N ASP A 259 -18.85 24.29 9.55
CA ASP A 259 -17.62 24.84 10.12
C ASP A 259 -16.46 23.90 9.77
N VAL A 260 -15.56 24.36 8.92
CA VAL A 260 -14.38 23.62 8.46
C VAL A 260 -13.17 24.53 8.54
N PRO A 261 -11.97 23.99 8.84
CA PRO A 261 -10.77 24.81 8.97
C PRO A 261 -10.37 25.44 7.63
N GLU A 262 -9.80 26.64 7.72
CA GLU A 262 -9.14 27.28 6.58
C GLU A 262 -7.85 26.53 6.22
N ILE A 263 -7.44 26.63 4.95
CA ILE A 263 -6.22 26.02 4.45
C ILE A 263 -5.16 27.11 4.31
N ASN A 264 -4.00 26.94 4.94
CA ASN A 264 -2.83 27.76 4.60
C ASN A 264 -2.34 27.36 3.19
N MET A 265 -2.69 28.18 2.21
CA MET A 265 -2.40 27.90 0.80
C MET A 265 -0.90 27.93 0.45
N ASN A 266 -0.07 28.68 1.19
CA ASN A 266 1.38 28.66 0.97
C ASN A 266 1.97 27.30 1.38
N ALA A 267 1.55 26.79 2.55
CA ALA A 267 1.94 25.46 3.01
C ALA A 267 1.40 24.37 2.08
N TYR A 268 0.15 24.48 1.61
CA TYR A 268 -0.41 23.57 0.60
C TYR A 268 0.45 23.52 -0.65
N MET A 269 0.85 24.68 -1.19
CA MET A 269 1.70 24.75 -2.37
C MET A 269 3.07 24.13 -2.13
N LYS A 270 3.62 24.27 -0.92
CA LYS A 270 4.89 23.63 -0.56
C LYS A 270 4.79 22.12 -0.47
N VAL A 271 3.73 21.59 0.15
CA VAL A 271 3.47 20.14 0.17
C VAL A 271 3.27 19.63 -1.25
N ARG A 272 2.49 20.32 -2.09
CA ARG A 272 2.29 19.96 -3.50
C ARG A 272 3.61 19.92 -4.28
N GLU A 273 4.48 20.91 -4.09
CA GLU A 273 5.82 20.98 -4.70
C GLU A 273 6.68 19.78 -4.28
N LEU A 274 6.73 19.46 -2.98
CA LEU A 274 7.49 18.31 -2.46
C LEU A 274 6.92 16.98 -2.94
N THR A 275 5.60 16.79 -2.90
CA THR A 275 4.96 15.60 -3.45
C THR A 275 5.28 15.44 -4.94
N GLN A 276 5.30 16.54 -5.71
CA GLN A 276 5.74 16.51 -7.11
C GLN A 276 7.23 16.13 -7.25
N SER A 277 8.12 16.67 -6.42
CA SER A 277 9.54 16.32 -6.48
C SER A 277 9.79 14.83 -6.16
N PHE A 278 8.97 14.23 -5.30
CA PHE A 278 9.04 12.80 -5.01
C PHE A 278 8.57 11.95 -6.20
N ILE A 279 7.58 12.43 -6.95
CA ILE A 279 7.16 11.84 -8.24
C ILE A 279 8.30 11.97 -9.25
N ASP A 280 8.93 13.15 -9.35
CA ASP A 280 10.00 13.44 -10.32
C ASP A 280 11.31 12.69 -10.02
N ASP A 281 11.49 12.21 -8.79
CA ASP A 281 12.54 11.26 -8.42
C ASP A 281 12.21 9.85 -8.93
N PHE A 282 12.08 8.85 -8.07
CA PHE A 282 11.90 7.46 -8.50
C PHE A 282 10.44 7.03 -8.55
N LEU A 283 9.54 7.68 -7.80
CA LEU A 283 8.17 7.20 -7.63
C LEU A 283 7.36 7.32 -8.93
N GLY A 284 7.60 8.39 -9.70
CA GLY A 284 6.90 8.63 -10.96
C GLY A 284 7.17 7.57 -12.03
N TYR A 285 8.28 6.83 -11.98
CA TYR A 285 8.51 5.70 -12.88
C TYR A 285 7.53 4.56 -12.67
N PHE A 286 6.89 4.49 -11.50
CA PHE A 286 5.98 3.43 -11.10
C PHE A 286 4.53 3.91 -10.91
N ILE A 287 4.23 5.13 -11.37
CA ILE A 287 2.88 5.68 -11.44
C ILE A 287 2.38 5.57 -12.88
N ASP A 288 1.18 5.01 -13.04
CA ASP A 288 0.48 4.97 -14.33
C ASP A 288 -0.40 6.23 -14.45
N ASP A 289 -0.17 7.04 -15.48
CA ASP A 289 -0.93 8.29 -15.70
C ASP A 289 -2.44 8.05 -15.81
N ARG A 290 -2.86 6.85 -16.25
CA ARG A 290 -4.27 6.47 -16.34
C ARG A 290 -4.96 6.40 -14.98
N ASN A 291 -4.20 6.27 -13.88
CA ASN A 291 -4.76 6.28 -12.53
C ASN A 291 -5.38 7.64 -12.16
N ARG A 292 -5.10 8.71 -12.91
CA ARG A 292 -5.76 10.02 -12.73
C ARG A 292 -7.16 10.07 -13.37
N PHE A 293 -7.51 9.11 -14.21
CA PHE A 293 -8.78 9.10 -14.91
C PHE A 293 -9.91 8.55 -14.05
N MET A 294 -11.09 9.14 -14.20
CA MET A 294 -12.33 8.64 -13.63
C MET A 294 -13.01 7.70 -14.62
N ASN A 295 -13.68 6.65 -14.11
CA ASN A 295 -14.38 5.67 -14.93
C ASN A 295 -15.67 5.19 -14.27
N SER A 296 -16.81 5.61 -14.82
CA SER A 296 -18.15 5.22 -14.36
C SER A 296 -18.59 3.82 -14.79
N LEU A 297 -17.89 3.14 -15.71
CA LEU A 297 -18.27 1.81 -16.20
C LEU A 297 -18.31 0.75 -15.08
N LEU A 298 -17.53 0.97 -14.03
CA LEU A 298 -17.38 0.04 -12.92
C LEU A 298 -18.51 0.15 -11.87
N ILE A 299 -19.34 1.20 -11.96
CA ILE A 299 -20.44 1.46 -11.01
C ILE A 299 -21.42 0.29 -10.92
N SER A 300 -21.80 -0.26 -12.08
CA SER A 300 -22.88 -1.25 -12.15
C SER A 300 -22.41 -2.68 -11.86
N CYS A 301 -21.16 -3.02 -12.20
CA CYS A 301 -20.57 -4.32 -11.86
C CYS A 301 -19.93 -4.32 -10.47
N GLY A 302 -19.78 -3.15 -9.83
CA GLY A 302 -19.30 -2.98 -8.47
C GLY A 302 -17.79 -3.15 -8.30
N LEU A 303 -17.03 -3.29 -9.38
CA LEU A 303 -15.58 -3.47 -9.33
C LEU A 303 -14.87 -2.16 -8.91
N PRO A 304 -13.76 -2.23 -8.17
CA PRO A 304 -13.01 -1.03 -7.79
C PRO A 304 -12.22 -0.46 -8.98
N GLY A 305 -12.05 0.86 -8.99
CA GLY A 305 -11.34 1.61 -10.05
C GLY A 305 -9.99 1.00 -10.46
N GLY A 306 -9.12 0.77 -9.46
CA GLY A 306 -7.78 0.21 -9.69
C GLY A 306 -7.76 -1.20 -10.30
N MET A 307 -8.90 -1.91 -10.31
CA MET A 307 -8.99 -3.23 -10.93
C MET A 307 -9.01 -3.16 -12.46
N MET A 308 -9.43 -2.05 -13.06
CA MET A 308 -9.58 -1.92 -14.51
C MET A 308 -8.27 -2.23 -15.26
N GLY A 309 -7.13 -1.75 -14.76
CA GLY A 309 -5.82 -2.03 -15.35
C GLY A 309 -5.50 -3.53 -15.37
N SER A 310 -5.67 -4.20 -14.22
CA SER A 310 -5.45 -5.65 -14.10
C SER A 310 -6.44 -6.46 -14.94
N LEU A 311 -7.71 -6.04 -14.99
CA LEU A 311 -8.77 -6.67 -15.76
C LEU A 311 -8.43 -6.65 -17.24
N MET A 312 -8.00 -5.49 -17.76
CA MET A 312 -7.62 -5.34 -19.16
C MET A 312 -6.35 -6.14 -19.49
N ALA A 313 -5.38 -6.22 -18.59
CA ALA A 313 -4.19 -7.05 -18.79
C ALA A 313 -4.53 -8.53 -18.90
N ASP A 314 -5.35 -9.05 -17.97
CA ASP A 314 -5.80 -10.45 -17.98
C ASP A 314 -6.66 -10.75 -19.23
N LEU A 315 -7.56 -9.82 -19.59
CA LEU A 315 -8.41 -9.93 -20.78
C LEU A 315 -7.58 -10.02 -22.06
N LYS A 316 -6.58 -9.15 -22.23
CA LYS A 316 -5.66 -9.20 -23.39
C LYS A 316 -4.90 -10.52 -23.45
N GLY A 317 -4.52 -11.07 -22.30
CA GLY A 317 -3.84 -12.36 -22.22
C GLY A 317 -4.67 -13.54 -22.76
N VAL A 318 -6.01 -13.48 -22.63
CA VAL A 318 -6.91 -14.55 -23.11
C VAL A 318 -7.63 -14.23 -24.42
N HIS A 319 -7.59 -12.97 -24.87
CA HIS A 319 -8.36 -12.47 -26.02
C HIS A 319 -8.08 -13.24 -27.31
N ALA A 320 -6.81 -13.46 -27.65
CA ALA A 320 -6.42 -14.22 -28.83
C ALA A 320 -6.92 -15.67 -28.79
N ALA A 321 -6.88 -16.30 -27.61
CA ALA A 321 -7.37 -17.66 -27.43
C ALA A 321 -8.90 -17.74 -27.56
N ILE A 322 -9.63 -16.75 -27.02
CA ILE A 322 -11.09 -16.63 -27.18
C ILE A 322 -11.45 -16.49 -28.66
N ASN A 323 -10.81 -15.55 -29.38
CA ASN A 323 -11.08 -15.35 -30.80
C ASN A 323 -10.71 -16.57 -31.65
N ALA A 324 -9.65 -17.30 -31.31
CA ALA A 324 -9.31 -18.56 -31.97
C ALA A 324 -10.41 -19.61 -31.79
N ASN A 325 -11.00 -19.73 -30.60
CA ASN A 325 -12.13 -20.63 -30.34
C ASN A 325 -13.39 -20.20 -31.10
N LEU A 326 -13.72 -18.90 -31.08
CA LEU A 326 -14.87 -18.36 -31.80
C LEU A 326 -14.76 -18.61 -33.31
N LYS A 327 -13.58 -18.38 -33.88
CA LYS A 327 -13.29 -18.63 -35.30
C LYS A 327 -13.44 -20.10 -35.67
N LYS A 328 -13.00 -21.02 -34.80
CA LYS A 328 -13.19 -22.47 -34.99
C LYS A 328 -14.67 -22.86 -35.05
N ASP A 329 -15.51 -22.16 -34.32
CA ASP A 329 -16.97 -22.36 -34.28
C ASP A 329 -17.73 -21.54 -35.36
N GLY A 330 -17.01 -20.86 -36.26
CA GLY A 330 -17.62 -20.02 -37.31
C GLY A 330 -18.28 -18.74 -36.79
N LYS A 331 -17.95 -18.30 -35.57
CA LYS A 331 -18.46 -17.05 -34.97
C LYS A 331 -17.53 -15.87 -35.30
N ALA A 332 -18.08 -14.66 -35.28
CA ALA A 332 -17.31 -13.44 -35.43
C ALA A 332 -16.33 -13.25 -34.26
N GLU A 333 -15.17 -12.68 -34.55
CA GLU A 333 -14.20 -12.27 -33.53
C GLU A 333 -14.77 -11.11 -32.69
N LEU A 334 -14.42 -11.08 -31.40
CA LEU A 334 -14.78 -10.00 -30.51
C LEU A 334 -13.65 -8.97 -30.48
N SER A 335 -14.00 -7.70 -30.44
CA SER A 335 -13.10 -6.62 -30.03
C SER A 335 -12.80 -6.68 -28.52
N GLU A 336 -11.76 -5.96 -28.07
CA GLU A 336 -11.45 -5.84 -26.64
C GLU A 336 -12.62 -5.22 -25.86
N ASP A 337 -13.29 -4.22 -26.43
CA ASP A 337 -14.43 -3.54 -25.81
C ASP A 337 -15.65 -4.46 -25.67
N GLU A 338 -15.97 -5.25 -26.70
CA GLU A 338 -17.05 -6.23 -26.63
C GLU A 338 -16.75 -7.31 -25.58
N LEU A 339 -15.50 -7.77 -25.51
CA LEU A 339 -15.09 -8.74 -24.50
C LEU A 339 -15.15 -8.16 -23.08
N LEU A 340 -14.78 -6.88 -22.93
CA LEU A 340 -14.88 -6.17 -21.66
C LEU A 340 -16.34 -6.05 -21.19
N VAL A 341 -17.26 -5.71 -22.10
CA VAL A 341 -18.70 -5.67 -21.80
C VAL A 341 -19.21 -7.05 -21.40
N GLN A 342 -18.84 -8.11 -22.13
CA GLN A 342 -19.21 -9.48 -21.75
C GLN A 342 -18.67 -9.85 -20.36
N LEU A 343 -17.45 -9.45 -20.04
CA LEU A 343 -16.85 -9.68 -18.74
C LEU A 343 -17.59 -8.95 -17.62
N PHE A 344 -18.02 -7.71 -17.83
CA PHE A 344 -18.86 -6.99 -16.86
C PHE A 344 -20.21 -7.66 -16.64
N GLU A 345 -20.86 -8.15 -17.69
CA GLU A 345 -22.10 -8.91 -17.56
C GLU A 345 -21.88 -10.24 -16.84
N GLU A 346 -20.77 -10.93 -17.11
CA GLU A 346 -20.43 -12.17 -16.40
C GLU A 346 -20.08 -11.92 -14.93
N VAL A 347 -19.45 -10.79 -14.59
CA VAL A 347 -19.25 -10.38 -13.18
C VAL A 347 -20.59 -10.13 -12.50
N LYS A 348 -21.52 -9.39 -13.13
CA LYS A 348 -22.87 -9.18 -12.60
C LYS A 348 -23.64 -10.49 -12.45
N PHE A 349 -23.40 -11.45 -13.35
CA PHE A 349 -23.96 -12.79 -13.24
C PHE A 349 -23.36 -13.54 -12.05
N VAL A 350 -22.04 -13.68 -11.97
CA VAL A 350 -21.33 -14.51 -10.98
C VAL A 350 -21.44 -13.97 -9.55
N TRP A 351 -21.37 -12.65 -9.38
CA TRP A 351 -21.32 -12.00 -8.07
C TRP A 351 -22.45 -12.44 -7.09
N PRO A 352 -23.74 -12.44 -7.49
CA PRO A 352 -24.81 -13.01 -6.66
C PRO A 352 -24.64 -14.49 -6.34
N LYS A 353 -24.12 -15.31 -7.28
CA LYS A 353 -24.01 -16.76 -7.08
C LYS A 353 -22.90 -17.11 -6.07
N LEU A 354 -21.91 -16.24 -5.96
CA LEU A 354 -20.84 -16.35 -4.98
C LEU A 354 -21.20 -15.70 -3.63
N GLY A 355 -22.47 -15.36 -3.39
CA GLY A 355 -22.92 -14.84 -2.10
C GLY A 355 -22.63 -13.37 -1.85
N TYR A 356 -22.51 -12.56 -2.91
CA TYR A 356 -22.27 -11.12 -2.83
C TYR A 356 -21.11 -10.70 -1.90
N PRO A 357 -19.89 -11.24 -2.02
CA PRO A 357 -18.76 -10.69 -1.26
C PRO A 357 -18.55 -9.22 -1.65
N PRO A 358 -18.23 -8.31 -0.71
CA PRO A 358 -17.78 -6.96 -1.08
C PRO A 358 -16.58 -7.07 -2.02
N LEU A 359 -16.61 -6.31 -3.12
CA LEU A 359 -15.59 -6.36 -4.16
C LEU A 359 -14.36 -5.51 -3.77
N VAL A 360 -13.73 -5.89 -2.65
CA VAL A 360 -12.43 -5.40 -2.19
C VAL A 360 -11.41 -6.52 -2.26
N THR A 361 -10.12 -6.18 -2.33
CA THR A 361 -9.03 -7.15 -2.33
C THR A 361 -9.09 -8.04 -1.07
N PRO A 362 -8.97 -9.38 -1.19
CA PRO A 362 -8.73 -10.14 -2.42
C PRO A 362 -10.00 -10.60 -3.17
N PHE A 363 -11.19 -10.44 -2.58
CA PHE A 363 -12.44 -11.00 -3.09
C PHE A 363 -12.89 -10.45 -4.45
N SER A 364 -12.61 -9.17 -4.74
CA SER A 364 -12.82 -8.62 -6.08
C SER A 364 -12.04 -9.39 -7.15
N GLN A 365 -10.81 -9.80 -6.85
CA GLN A 365 -9.98 -10.58 -7.78
C GLN A 365 -10.56 -11.98 -7.99
N TYR A 366 -11.12 -12.60 -6.94
CA TYR A 366 -11.75 -13.91 -7.06
C TYR A 366 -12.96 -13.84 -7.99
N VAL A 367 -13.90 -12.92 -7.73
CA VAL A 367 -15.10 -12.76 -8.58
C VAL A 367 -14.72 -12.43 -10.03
N LYS A 368 -13.74 -11.55 -10.22
CA LYS A 368 -13.19 -11.21 -11.55
C LYS A 368 -12.63 -12.44 -12.27
N ASN A 369 -11.81 -13.23 -11.58
CA ASN A 369 -11.18 -14.42 -12.16
C ASN A 369 -12.21 -15.47 -12.56
N VAL A 370 -13.22 -15.72 -11.71
CA VAL A 370 -14.31 -16.62 -12.05
C VAL A 370 -15.03 -16.14 -13.30
N ALA A 371 -15.34 -14.84 -13.40
CA ALA A 371 -16.00 -14.30 -14.58
C ALA A 371 -15.14 -14.44 -15.85
N LEU A 372 -13.85 -14.13 -15.77
CA LEU A 372 -12.93 -14.26 -16.90
C LEU A 372 -12.81 -15.73 -17.36
N MET A 373 -12.65 -16.65 -16.41
CA MET A 373 -12.55 -18.08 -16.72
C MET A 373 -13.86 -18.65 -17.25
N ASN A 374 -15.02 -18.15 -16.82
CA ASN A 374 -16.31 -18.49 -17.40
C ASN A 374 -16.39 -18.05 -18.86
N VAL A 375 -16.06 -16.79 -19.17
CA VAL A 375 -16.05 -16.27 -20.55
C VAL A 375 -15.11 -17.09 -21.43
N PHE A 376 -13.89 -17.37 -20.94
CA PHE A 376 -12.93 -18.22 -21.65
C PHE A 376 -13.47 -19.64 -21.89
N THR A 377 -14.04 -20.28 -20.88
CA THR A 377 -14.52 -21.66 -20.99
C THR A 377 -15.75 -21.78 -21.89
N MET A 378 -16.68 -20.82 -21.81
CA MET A 378 -17.83 -20.74 -22.72
C MET A 378 -17.41 -20.49 -24.18
N SER A 379 -16.29 -19.78 -24.42
CA SER A 379 -15.79 -19.53 -25.79
C SER A 379 -15.43 -20.82 -26.55
N LYS A 380 -15.08 -21.89 -25.84
CA LYS A 380 -14.74 -23.22 -26.40
C LYS A 380 -15.84 -24.28 -26.20
N GLY A 381 -17.06 -23.85 -25.86
CA GLY A 381 -18.21 -24.73 -25.69
C GLY A 381 -18.32 -25.43 -24.33
N GLY A 382 -17.51 -25.04 -23.33
CA GLY A 382 -17.65 -25.52 -21.95
C GLY A 382 -18.66 -24.74 -21.13
N GLY A 383 -18.86 -25.15 -19.86
CA GLY A 383 -19.76 -24.53 -18.90
C GLY A 383 -19.11 -23.48 -17.99
N ARG A 384 -19.95 -22.84 -17.17
CA ARG A 384 -19.49 -21.97 -16.08
C ARG A 384 -18.93 -22.79 -14.92
N TYR A 385 -18.04 -22.18 -14.14
CA TYR A 385 -17.48 -22.72 -12.89
C TYR A 385 -16.60 -23.97 -13.05
N GLU A 386 -16.18 -24.31 -14.28
CA GLU A 386 -15.25 -25.43 -14.52
C GLU A 386 -13.82 -25.14 -14.03
N MET A 387 -13.45 -23.86 -13.92
CA MET A 387 -12.10 -23.42 -13.53
C MET A 387 -12.17 -22.45 -12.35
N LEU A 388 -12.34 -23.02 -11.15
CA LEU A 388 -12.29 -22.30 -9.88
C LEU A 388 -10.97 -22.60 -9.17
N ASP A 389 -10.22 -21.54 -8.82
CA ASP A 389 -8.98 -21.68 -8.08
C ASP A 389 -9.20 -21.96 -6.59
N LYS A 390 -8.14 -22.39 -5.89
CA LYS A 390 -8.19 -22.74 -4.46
C LYS A 390 -8.65 -21.58 -3.58
N ALA A 391 -8.20 -20.36 -3.83
CA ALA A 391 -8.55 -19.22 -2.97
C ALA A 391 -10.02 -18.83 -3.13
N THR A 392 -10.54 -18.92 -4.36
CA THR A 392 -11.98 -18.80 -4.62
C THR A 392 -12.77 -19.88 -3.88
N TRP A 393 -12.31 -21.14 -3.88
CA TRP A 393 -12.95 -22.20 -3.10
C TRP A 393 -12.87 -21.97 -1.59
N ASP A 394 -11.73 -21.53 -1.05
CA ASP A 394 -11.58 -21.25 0.38
C ASP A 394 -12.54 -20.14 0.84
N MET A 395 -12.84 -19.15 -0.01
CA MET A 395 -13.90 -18.17 0.22
C MET A 395 -15.30 -18.84 0.20
N ILE A 396 -15.62 -19.60 -0.85
CA ILE A 396 -16.93 -20.27 -0.99
C ILE A 396 -17.21 -21.20 0.20
N LEU A 397 -16.20 -21.91 0.68
CA LEU A 397 -16.30 -22.88 1.76
C LEU A 397 -16.28 -22.24 3.15
N GLY A 398 -16.24 -20.91 3.26
CA GLY A 398 -16.32 -20.19 4.54
C GLY A 398 -15.01 -20.15 5.34
N LYS A 399 -13.88 -20.58 4.76
CA LYS A 399 -12.58 -20.60 5.48
C LYS A 399 -12.02 -19.20 5.72
N ALA A 400 -12.39 -18.23 4.88
CA ALA A 400 -12.00 -16.83 5.03
C ALA A 400 -13.02 -15.99 5.83
N GLY A 401 -14.15 -16.57 6.22
CA GLY A 401 -15.29 -15.88 6.84
C GLY A 401 -16.61 -16.14 6.10
N ASN A 402 -17.69 -15.63 6.67
CA ASN A 402 -19.03 -15.75 6.11
C ASN A 402 -19.22 -14.79 4.93
N LEU A 403 -19.93 -15.26 3.91
CA LEU A 403 -20.40 -14.43 2.81
C LEU A 403 -21.65 -13.65 3.25
N PRO A 404 -21.85 -12.40 2.78
CA PRO A 404 -23.03 -11.61 3.13
C PRO A 404 -24.36 -12.22 2.67
N GLY A 405 -24.36 -12.90 1.51
CA GLY A 405 -25.53 -13.50 0.88
C GLY A 405 -25.40 -15.02 0.69
N PRO A 406 -26.51 -15.69 0.34
CA PRO A 406 -26.51 -17.12 0.09
C PRO A 406 -25.74 -17.46 -1.20
N LEU A 407 -25.06 -18.60 -1.20
CA LEU A 407 -24.51 -19.20 -2.41
C LEU A 407 -25.64 -19.75 -3.29
N ALA A 408 -25.42 -19.75 -4.60
CA ALA A 408 -26.36 -20.37 -5.53
C ALA A 408 -26.32 -21.91 -5.44
N PRO A 409 -27.47 -22.59 -5.67
CA PRO A 409 -27.56 -24.05 -5.57
C PRO A 409 -26.49 -24.79 -6.39
N GLU A 410 -26.20 -24.33 -7.61
CA GLU A 410 -25.21 -24.94 -8.50
C GLU A 410 -23.78 -24.91 -7.92
N ILE A 411 -23.43 -23.89 -7.13
CA ILE A 411 -22.13 -23.81 -6.46
C ILE A 411 -22.06 -24.80 -5.30
N ILE A 412 -23.16 -24.93 -4.55
CA ILE A 412 -23.27 -25.89 -3.44
C ILE A 412 -23.20 -27.33 -3.96
N GLU A 413 -23.88 -27.62 -5.07
CA GLU A 413 -23.83 -28.92 -5.74
C GLU A 413 -22.42 -29.23 -6.26
N LEU A 414 -21.74 -28.24 -6.84
CA LEU A 414 -20.36 -28.40 -7.29
C LEU A 414 -19.40 -28.67 -6.13
N ALA A 415 -19.54 -27.98 -5.00
CA ALA A 415 -18.76 -28.25 -3.79
C ALA A 415 -18.95 -29.71 -3.33
N LYS A 416 -20.20 -30.18 -3.26
CA LYS A 416 -20.54 -31.58 -2.89
C LYS A 416 -19.94 -32.59 -3.86
N LYS A 417 -20.04 -32.34 -5.18
CA LYS A 417 -19.47 -33.21 -6.22
C LYS A 417 -17.96 -33.36 -6.09
N ASN A 418 -17.28 -32.31 -5.63
CA ASN A 418 -15.83 -32.31 -5.38
C ASN A 418 -15.45 -32.78 -3.97
N ASN A 419 -16.40 -33.27 -3.16
CA ASN A 419 -16.21 -33.66 -1.77
C ASN A 419 -15.60 -32.55 -0.90
N PHE A 420 -16.01 -31.29 -1.15
CA PHE A 420 -15.61 -30.16 -0.32
C PHE A 420 -16.59 -29.96 0.85
N GLU A 421 -16.03 -29.59 2.00
CA GLU A 421 -16.78 -29.33 3.23
C GLU A 421 -16.85 -27.83 3.52
N PHE A 422 -18.04 -27.36 3.85
CA PHE A 422 -18.26 -25.99 4.32
C PHE A 422 -17.86 -25.86 5.78
N SER A 423 -17.16 -24.77 6.11
CA SER A 423 -16.79 -24.42 7.47
C SER A 423 -17.66 -23.28 7.99
N THR A 424 -18.05 -23.38 9.27
CA THR A 424 -18.67 -22.29 10.03
C THR A 424 -17.80 -21.83 11.19
N ASN A 425 -16.62 -22.43 11.33
CA ASN A 425 -15.66 -22.15 12.40
C ASN A 425 -15.20 -20.69 12.34
N ASN A 426 -14.68 -20.19 13.46
CA ASN A 426 -14.04 -18.88 13.48
C ASN A 426 -12.76 -18.94 12.60
N PRO A 427 -12.62 -18.08 11.57
CA PRO A 427 -11.46 -18.11 10.69
C PRO A 427 -10.12 -17.96 11.42
N GLN A 428 -10.08 -17.21 12.52
CA GLN A 428 -8.84 -17.00 13.29
C GLN A 428 -8.31 -18.30 13.90
N ASP A 429 -9.18 -19.27 14.23
CA ASP A 429 -8.80 -20.54 14.87
C ASP A 429 -7.97 -21.44 13.94
N ASN A 430 -7.97 -21.17 12.63
CA ASN A 430 -7.16 -21.89 11.66
C ASN A 430 -5.67 -21.51 11.69
N TYR A 431 -5.29 -20.49 12.48
CA TYR A 431 -3.95 -19.90 12.47
C TYR A 431 -3.36 -19.94 13.90
N PRO A 432 -2.69 -21.04 14.27
CA PRO A 432 -2.04 -21.16 15.58
C PRO A 432 -0.91 -20.14 15.73
N ASP A 433 -0.52 -19.88 16.98
CA ASP A 433 0.56 -18.95 17.34
C ASP A 433 1.89 -19.33 16.66
N GLU A 434 2.56 -18.34 16.07
CA GLU A 434 3.82 -18.52 15.32
C GLU A 434 4.97 -17.65 15.85
N LEU A 435 4.71 -16.68 16.71
CA LEU A 435 5.73 -15.75 17.21
C LEU A 435 6.92 -16.44 17.90
N PRO A 436 6.75 -17.53 18.70
CA PRO A 436 7.88 -18.25 19.28
C PRO A 436 8.86 -18.81 18.24
N LYS A 437 8.38 -19.20 17.05
CA LYS A 437 9.23 -19.67 15.94
C LYS A 437 10.15 -18.54 15.48
N PHE A 438 9.59 -17.35 15.21
CA PHE A 438 10.36 -16.21 14.73
C PHE A 438 11.37 -15.70 15.76
N ILE A 439 10.98 -15.70 17.04
CA ILE A 439 11.89 -15.39 18.17
C ILE A 439 13.12 -16.30 18.15
N LYS A 440 12.91 -17.61 18.15
CA LYS A 440 13.99 -18.60 18.17
C LYS A 440 14.90 -18.44 16.96
N GLU A 441 14.30 -18.21 15.80
CA GLU A 441 15.06 -18.06 14.57
C GLU A 441 15.91 -16.77 14.55
N MET A 442 15.40 -15.65 15.09
CA MET A 442 16.22 -14.45 15.24
C MET A 442 17.41 -14.68 16.18
N GLU A 443 17.21 -15.42 17.26
CA GLU A 443 18.29 -15.80 18.19
C GLU A 443 19.35 -16.68 17.50
N GLU A 444 18.94 -17.66 16.71
CA GLU A 444 19.84 -18.52 15.92
C GLU A 444 20.63 -17.75 14.84
N LEU A 445 20.01 -16.73 14.24
CA LEU A 445 20.62 -15.87 13.22
C LEU A 445 21.42 -14.70 13.80
N GLY A 446 21.38 -14.49 15.12
CA GLY A 446 22.00 -13.34 15.78
C GLY A 446 21.34 -12.00 15.40
N TRP A 447 20.06 -12.01 15.03
CA TRP A 447 19.30 -10.80 14.71
C TRP A 447 18.69 -10.19 15.98
N GLU A 448 18.93 -8.90 16.18
CA GLU A 448 18.27 -8.15 17.26
C GLU A 448 16.78 -7.96 16.97
N ARG A 449 15.95 -8.00 18.02
CA ARG A 449 14.50 -7.79 17.92
C ARG A 449 14.10 -6.34 17.64
N GLY A 450 15.06 -5.41 17.70
CA GLY A 450 14.82 -3.98 17.48
C GLY A 450 14.13 -3.30 18.66
N GLN A 451 13.97 -1.99 18.53
CA GLN A 451 13.26 -1.18 19.53
C GLN A 451 11.80 -1.63 19.61
N ASP A 452 11.30 -1.87 20.82
CA ASP A 452 9.91 -2.28 21.07
C ASP A 452 9.49 -3.57 20.31
N ASP A 453 10.45 -4.47 20.00
CA ASP A 453 10.28 -5.68 19.18
C ASP A 453 9.88 -5.42 17.71
N GLU A 454 10.20 -4.24 17.16
CA GLU A 454 9.76 -3.85 15.82
C GLU A 454 10.41 -4.66 14.67
N GLU A 455 11.64 -5.16 14.83
CA GLU A 455 12.26 -6.05 13.84
C GLU A 455 11.65 -7.45 13.89
N LEU A 456 11.35 -7.95 15.09
CA LEU A 456 10.63 -9.21 15.28
C LEU A 456 9.25 -9.15 14.63
N PHE A 457 8.54 -8.03 14.82
CA PHE A 457 7.25 -7.80 14.19
C PHE A 457 7.36 -7.84 12.66
N GLU A 458 8.29 -7.09 12.05
CA GLU A 458 8.43 -7.05 10.59
C GLU A 458 8.83 -8.43 10.03
N PHE A 459 9.69 -9.16 10.74
CA PHE A 459 10.06 -10.52 10.35
C PHE A 459 8.87 -11.48 10.41
N ALA A 460 8.09 -11.46 11.50
CA ALA A 460 6.92 -12.32 11.64
C ALA A 460 5.78 -11.97 10.67
N MET A 461 5.62 -10.67 10.36
CA MET A 461 4.58 -10.19 9.45
C MET A 461 4.95 -10.46 7.97
N HIS A 462 6.21 -10.23 7.60
CA HIS A 462 6.69 -10.21 6.22
C HIS A 462 7.93 -11.08 5.99
N GLU A 463 7.93 -12.32 6.51
CA GLU A 463 9.08 -13.25 6.55
C GLU A 463 9.98 -13.19 5.29
N LYS A 464 9.41 -13.45 4.11
CA LYS A 464 10.18 -13.47 2.86
C LYS A 464 10.80 -12.11 2.55
N GLN A 465 9.99 -11.05 2.58
CA GLN A 465 10.44 -9.70 2.24
C GLN A 465 11.48 -9.20 3.24
N TYR A 466 11.31 -9.50 4.52
CA TYR A 466 12.25 -9.13 5.57
C TYR A 466 13.61 -9.81 5.38
N ARG A 467 13.65 -11.10 5.02
CA ARG A 467 14.91 -11.78 4.68
C ARG A 467 15.62 -11.16 3.47
N GLU A 468 14.85 -10.84 2.43
CA GLU A 468 15.38 -10.19 1.22
C GLU A 468 15.87 -8.75 1.50
N TYR A 469 15.25 -8.06 2.44
CA TYR A 469 15.72 -6.79 2.97
C TYR A 469 17.06 -6.97 3.71
N LYS A 470 17.13 -7.89 4.69
CA LYS A 470 18.34 -8.16 5.48
C LYS A 470 19.53 -8.63 4.64
N SER A 471 19.29 -9.36 3.56
CA SER A 471 20.36 -9.80 2.64
C SER A 471 20.78 -8.75 1.60
N GLY A 472 20.04 -7.63 1.49
CA GLY A 472 20.25 -6.61 0.46
C GLY A 472 19.72 -6.99 -0.93
N GLU A 473 19.18 -8.19 -1.12
CA GLU A 473 18.62 -8.64 -2.40
C GLU A 473 17.43 -7.80 -2.84
N ALA A 474 16.58 -7.34 -1.90
CA ALA A 474 15.48 -6.45 -2.20
C ALA A 474 15.97 -5.14 -2.85
N LYS A 475 17.02 -4.54 -2.28
CA LYS A 475 17.63 -3.29 -2.78
C LYS A 475 18.24 -3.47 -4.17
N LYS A 476 18.96 -4.56 -4.40
CA LYS A 476 19.52 -4.90 -5.73
C LYS A 476 18.41 -5.06 -6.78
N ARG A 477 17.36 -5.81 -6.44
CA ARG A 477 16.22 -6.03 -7.34
C ARG A 477 15.49 -4.73 -7.66
N PHE A 478 15.29 -3.86 -6.67
CA PHE A 478 14.70 -2.55 -6.88
C PHE A 478 15.50 -1.70 -7.84
N TYR A 479 16.83 -1.60 -7.69
CA TYR A 479 17.65 -0.82 -8.62
C TYR A 479 17.61 -1.35 -10.05
N LYS A 480 17.60 -2.68 -10.22
CA LYS A 480 17.42 -3.30 -11.54
C LYS A 480 16.06 -2.97 -12.15
N GLU A 481 15.00 -2.99 -11.33
CA GLU A 481 13.65 -2.62 -11.79
C GLU A 481 13.56 -1.14 -12.17
N LEU A 482 14.12 -0.26 -11.34
CA LEU A 482 14.16 1.19 -11.59
C LEU A 482 14.92 1.50 -12.88
N GLU A 483 16.10 0.90 -13.08
CA GLU A 483 16.87 1.05 -14.33
C GLU A 483 16.04 0.62 -15.55
N ALA A 484 15.29 -0.48 -15.45
CA ALA A 484 14.42 -0.94 -16.53
C ALA A 484 13.28 0.05 -16.83
N GLU A 485 12.62 0.61 -15.81
CA GLU A 485 11.54 1.59 -16.01
C GLU A 485 12.05 2.94 -16.53
N MET A 486 13.21 3.40 -16.05
CA MET A 486 13.89 4.60 -16.58
C MET A 486 14.18 4.43 -18.07
N ASN A 487 14.72 3.28 -18.47
CA ASN A 487 14.99 2.97 -19.87
C ASN A 487 13.72 2.93 -20.72
N LYS A 488 12.62 2.33 -20.22
CA LYS A 488 11.33 2.32 -20.94
C LYS A 488 10.81 3.74 -21.20
N LYS A 489 10.88 4.64 -20.21
CA LYS A 489 10.43 6.03 -20.38
C LYS A 489 11.34 6.84 -21.31
N ASN A 490 12.66 6.61 -21.28
CA ASN A 490 13.60 7.31 -22.17
C ASN A 490 13.49 6.88 -23.64
N VAL A 491 13.15 5.63 -23.93
CA VAL A 491 12.92 5.16 -25.31
C VAL A 491 11.69 5.84 -25.96
N ALA A 492 10.78 6.41 -25.17
CA ALA A 492 9.66 7.21 -25.68
C ALA A 492 10.08 8.63 -26.17
N THR A 493 11.34 9.04 -25.97
CA THR A 493 11.94 10.26 -26.54
C THR A 493 12.89 9.91 -27.69
N PRO A 494 12.70 10.43 -28.93
CA PRO A 494 13.56 10.10 -30.05
C PRO A 494 15.00 10.59 -29.78
N ASN A 495 15.98 9.68 -29.80
CA ASN A 495 17.44 9.88 -29.57
C ASN A 495 17.98 9.80 -28.12
N ALA A 496 17.24 9.28 -27.13
CA ALA A 496 17.83 9.06 -25.81
C ALA A 496 18.73 7.80 -25.78
N ALA A 497 19.97 7.93 -25.30
CA ALA A 497 20.85 6.80 -25.02
C ALA A 497 20.28 5.97 -23.84
N PRO A 498 20.52 4.64 -23.77
CA PRO A 498 20.10 3.85 -22.62
C PRO A 498 20.73 4.40 -21.35
N VAL A 499 19.90 4.66 -20.34
CA VAL A 499 20.35 5.06 -19.01
C VAL A 499 20.81 3.82 -18.27
N LYS A 500 22.10 3.79 -17.98
CA LYS A 500 22.68 2.87 -17.01
C LYS A 500 22.64 3.55 -15.66
N LEU A 501 22.04 2.91 -14.66
CA LEU A 501 21.98 3.48 -13.32
C LEU A 501 23.39 3.46 -12.73
N ASP A 502 24.08 4.60 -12.74
CA ASP A 502 25.33 4.74 -12.01
C ASP A 502 25.00 5.05 -10.54
N LEU A 503 25.19 4.06 -9.66
CA LEU A 503 24.95 4.21 -8.22
C LEU A 503 25.73 5.40 -7.65
N THR A 504 26.89 5.68 -8.25
CA THR A 504 27.76 6.84 -8.07
C THR A 504 27.02 8.17 -8.28
N GLU A 505 26.32 8.35 -9.40
CA GLU A 505 25.55 9.57 -9.69
C GLU A 505 24.29 9.70 -8.81
N MET A 506 23.67 8.59 -8.44
CA MET A 506 22.54 8.61 -7.51
C MET A 506 22.96 8.95 -6.08
N ALA A 507 24.13 8.49 -5.64
CA ALA A 507 24.72 8.86 -4.36
C ALA A 507 25.03 10.36 -4.32
N ILE A 508 25.63 10.91 -5.40
CA ILE A 508 25.85 12.37 -5.56
C ILE A 508 24.54 13.15 -5.48
N LYS A 509 23.47 12.70 -6.15
CA LYS A 509 22.16 13.39 -6.07
C LYS A 509 21.52 13.38 -4.68
N ARG A 510 21.75 12.32 -3.90
CA ARG A 510 21.22 12.19 -2.52
C ARG A 510 22.09 12.89 -1.48
N HIS A 511 23.38 13.05 -1.77
CA HIS A 511 24.37 13.71 -0.93
C HIS A 511 25.09 14.78 -1.76
N PRO A 512 24.44 15.92 -2.03
CA PRO A 512 24.98 16.96 -2.91
C PRO A 512 26.30 17.56 -2.41
N ASP A 513 26.59 17.41 -1.11
CA ASP A 513 27.80 17.90 -0.46
C ASP A 513 28.94 16.86 -0.41
N ALA A 514 28.74 15.65 -0.97
CA ALA A 514 29.77 14.62 -1.00
C ALA A 514 30.72 14.79 -2.20
N GLU A 515 32.03 14.75 -1.93
CA GLU A 515 33.05 14.88 -2.96
C GLU A 515 33.49 13.50 -3.49
N PRO A 516 33.79 13.38 -4.80
CA PRO A 516 34.28 12.15 -5.37
C PRO A 516 35.73 11.86 -4.95
N ILE A 517 35.97 10.62 -4.54
CA ILE A 517 37.31 10.05 -4.41
C ILE A 517 37.70 9.51 -5.78
N ASN A 518 38.76 10.04 -6.37
CA ASN A 518 39.23 9.64 -7.69
C ASN A 518 40.44 8.71 -7.60
N ALA A 519 40.50 7.73 -8.49
CA ALA A 519 41.65 6.87 -8.69
C ALA A 519 42.88 7.70 -9.11
N THR A 520 43.97 7.58 -8.36
CA THR A 520 45.21 8.34 -8.62
C THR A 520 46.05 7.73 -9.74
N ALA A 521 45.84 6.44 -10.05
CA ALA A 521 46.41 5.70 -11.17
C ALA A 521 45.44 4.70 -11.80
N ALA A 522 45.84 4.15 -12.96
CA ALA A 522 45.17 2.99 -13.55
C ALA A 522 45.64 1.70 -12.85
N GLY A 523 44.71 0.82 -12.51
CA GLY A 523 45.03 -0.39 -11.76
C GLY A 523 43.81 -1.05 -11.12
N VAL A 524 44.07 -1.90 -10.12
CA VAL A 524 43.06 -2.63 -9.35
C VAL A 524 42.92 -1.98 -7.97
N VAL A 525 41.69 -1.60 -7.59
CA VAL A 525 41.42 -0.98 -6.29
C VAL A 525 41.47 -2.03 -5.17
N MET A 526 42.20 -1.71 -4.11
CA MET A 526 42.36 -2.50 -2.90
C MET A 526 42.01 -1.65 -1.68
N TRP A 527 40.83 -1.90 -1.13
CA TRP A 527 40.36 -1.33 0.13
C TRP A 527 40.95 -2.07 1.32
N GLU A 528 41.15 -1.38 2.45
CA GLU A 528 41.62 -1.97 3.72
C GLU A 528 42.79 -2.94 3.51
N LEU A 529 43.98 -2.40 3.23
CA LEU A 529 45.21 -3.17 3.09
C LEU A 529 45.52 -3.89 4.41
N ASP A 530 45.03 -5.12 4.54
CA ASP A 530 45.33 -6.04 5.61
C ASP A 530 46.30 -7.09 5.04
N PHE A 531 47.50 -7.14 5.60
CA PHE A 531 48.56 -8.04 5.18
C PHE A 531 48.48 -9.42 5.86
N GLU A 532 47.59 -9.57 6.84
CA GLU A 532 47.36 -10.80 7.60
C GLU A 532 46.00 -11.46 7.27
N ASN A 533 44.99 -10.68 6.84
CA ASN A 533 43.65 -11.16 6.45
C ASN A 533 43.23 -10.73 5.03
N ILE A 534 41.94 -10.92 4.68
CA ILE A 534 41.37 -10.55 3.39
C ILE A 534 41.00 -9.06 3.41
N SER A 535 41.53 -8.29 2.46
CA SER A 535 41.12 -6.91 2.21
C SER A 535 39.64 -6.80 1.80
N LEU A 536 38.88 -5.99 2.52
CA LEU A 536 37.43 -5.81 2.32
C LEU A 536 37.08 -4.36 1.98
N LYS A 537 35.99 -4.19 1.23
CA LYS A 537 35.38 -2.89 0.93
C LYS A 537 34.89 -2.25 2.25
N PRO A 538 35.12 -0.94 2.47
CA PRO A 538 34.64 -0.28 3.67
C PRO A 538 33.11 -0.21 3.68
N GLU A 539 32.52 -0.36 4.86
CA GLU A 539 31.08 -0.14 5.05
C GLU A 539 30.71 1.33 4.83
N ASN A 540 29.56 1.57 4.19
CA ASN A 540 29.04 2.93 4.02
C ASN A 540 28.76 3.54 5.40
N GLY A 541 29.35 4.71 5.67
CA GLY A 541 29.33 5.40 6.94
C GLY A 541 30.65 5.33 7.72
N LYS A 542 31.64 4.55 7.28
CA LYS A 542 32.97 4.50 7.92
C LYS A 542 33.64 5.87 7.92
N ILE A 543 34.15 6.28 9.08
CA ILE A 543 34.77 7.58 9.32
C ILE A 543 36.28 7.49 9.06
N PHE A 544 36.83 8.47 8.35
CA PHE A 544 38.26 8.67 8.16
C PHE A 544 38.65 10.09 8.60
N LYS A 545 39.84 10.23 9.18
CA LYS A 545 40.45 11.52 9.50
C LYS A 545 41.34 12.00 8.37
N GLU A 546 41.61 13.30 8.32
CA GLU A 546 42.61 13.86 7.42
C GLU A 546 43.95 13.11 7.55
N GLY A 547 44.47 12.64 6.42
CA GLY A 547 45.72 11.86 6.33
C GLY A 547 45.55 10.35 6.47
N ASP A 548 44.37 9.84 6.81
CA ASP A 548 44.13 8.39 6.89
C ASP A 548 44.22 7.75 5.49
N LEU A 549 44.75 6.52 5.44
CA LEU A 549 44.77 5.73 4.22
C LEU A 549 43.35 5.21 3.90
N ILE A 550 42.82 5.60 2.75
CA ILE A 550 41.52 5.16 2.26
C ILE A 550 41.64 3.82 1.52
N CYS A 551 42.52 3.76 0.52
CA CYS A 551 42.75 2.55 -0.28
C CYS A 551 44.10 2.59 -1.00
N ALA A 552 44.48 1.49 -1.65
CA ALA A 552 45.57 1.45 -2.62
C ALA A 552 45.10 0.99 -3.99
N ILE A 553 45.83 1.38 -5.02
CA ILE A 553 45.63 0.97 -6.41
C ILE A 553 46.86 0.16 -6.83
N GLN A 554 46.65 -1.11 -7.13
CA GLN A 554 47.69 -1.96 -7.70
C GLN A 554 47.83 -1.68 -9.19
N THR A 555 48.94 -1.06 -9.56
CA THR A 555 49.25 -0.71 -10.95
C THR A 555 49.70 -1.93 -11.76
N PRO A 556 49.56 -1.92 -13.11
CA PRO A 556 50.00 -3.02 -13.97
C PRO A 556 51.50 -3.36 -13.88
N ALA A 557 52.32 -2.43 -13.38
CA ALA A 557 53.76 -2.64 -13.14
C ALA A 557 54.05 -3.25 -11.75
N ASN A 558 53.04 -3.80 -11.07
CA ASN A 558 53.09 -4.31 -9.70
C ASN A 558 53.48 -3.28 -8.62
N GLY A 559 53.35 -1.97 -8.91
CA GLY A 559 53.50 -0.90 -7.91
C GLY A 559 52.18 -0.60 -7.20
N LEU A 560 52.23 -0.15 -5.95
CA LEU A 560 51.07 0.31 -5.19
C LEU A 560 51.04 1.84 -5.13
N GLU A 561 49.88 2.42 -5.47
CA GLU A 561 49.62 3.84 -5.32
C GLU A 561 48.53 4.07 -4.27
N PHE A 562 48.81 4.90 -3.26
CA PHE A 562 47.94 5.07 -2.11
C PHE A 562 47.05 6.30 -2.26
N VAL A 563 45.79 6.15 -1.86
CA VAL A 563 44.79 7.22 -1.81
C VAL A 563 44.50 7.53 -0.35
N TYR A 564 44.69 8.79 0.04
CA TYR A 564 44.51 9.26 1.42
C TYR A 564 43.29 10.18 1.55
N ALA A 565 42.75 10.26 2.75
CA ALA A 565 41.71 11.21 3.10
C ALA A 565 42.29 12.62 3.19
N ASN A 566 41.68 13.57 2.49
CA ASN A 566 42.13 14.97 2.45
C ASN A 566 41.53 15.84 3.56
N TYR A 567 40.57 15.32 4.33
CA TYR A 567 39.88 15.99 5.43
C TYR A 567 39.10 14.96 6.27
N ASP A 568 38.59 15.38 7.42
CA ASP A 568 37.73 14.56 8.27
C ASP A 568 36.34 14.36 7.62
N GLY A 569 35.91 13.11 7.49
CA GLY A 569 34.64 12.80 6.87
C GLY A 569 34.27 11.33 6.94
N LYS A 570 33.20 10.95 6.23
CA LYS A 570 32.75 9.55 6.15
C LYS A 570 32.58 9.14 4.69
N ILE A 571 32.92 7.89 4.40
CA ILE A 571 32.67 7.31 3.08
C ILE A 571 31.19 6.96 2.96
N ILE A 572 30.51 7.44 1.93
CA ILE A 572 29.05 7.21 1.76
C ILE A 572 28.76 6.16 0.69
N ASP A 573 29.69 5.95 -0.25
CA ASP A 573 29.66 4.87 -1.23
C ASP A 573 31.08 4.60 -1.78
N SER A 574 31.31 3.39 -2.29
CA SER A 574 32.60 2.99 -2.88
C SER A 574 32.44 1.87 -3.91
N VAL A 575 33.40 1.75 -4.83
CA VAL A 575 33.44 0.63 -5.78
C VAL A 575 33.84 -0.68 -5.08
N GLU A 576 33.51 -1.81 -5.69
CA GLU A 576 33.84 -3.14 -5.14
C GLU A 576 35.36 -3.37 -5.02
N GLN A 577 35.74 -4.22 -4.06
CA GLN A 577 37.12 -4.72 -3.93
C GLN A 577 37.56 -5.37 -5.24
N GLY A 578 38.75 -5.01 -5.73
CA GLY A 578 39.29 -5.58 -6.96
C GLY A 578 38.78 -4.93 -8.26
N LYS A 579 38.07 -3.80 -8.17
CA LYS A 579 37.61 -3.06 -9.36
C LYS A 579 38.80 -2.56 -10.19
N ILE A 580 38.78 -2.82 -11.50
CA ILE A 580 39.74 -2.25 -12.45
C ILE A 580 39.30 -0.81 -12.79
N VAL A 581 40.22 0.14 -12.64
CA VAL A 581 39.99 1.58 -12.82
C VAL A 581 41.08 2.23 -13.65
N LYS A 582 40.77 3.36 -14.29
CA LYS A 582 41.73 4.27 -14.91
C LYS A 582 42.01 5.43 -13.96
N LYS A 583 43.14 6.12 -14.19
CA LYS A 583 43.44 7.37 -13.48
C LYS A 583 42.32 8.39 -13.73
N GLY A 584 41.76 8.93 -12.64
CA GLY A 584 40.66 9.89 -12.67
C GLY A 584 39.27 9.27 -12.60
N ASP A 585 39.13 7.94 -12.64
CA ASP A 585 37.83 7.28 -12.41
C ASP A 585 37.41 7.48 -10.95
N VAL A 586 36.11 7.69 -10.71
CA VAL A 586 35.57 7.78 -9.35
C VAL A 586 35.56 6.39 -8.72
N ILE A 587 36.15 6.27 -7.53
CA ILE A 587 36.24 5.02 -6.76
C ILE A 587 35.41 5.05 -5.47
N GLY A 588 34.90 6.20 -5.07
CA GLY A 588 33.96 6.33 -3.97
C GLY A 588 33.57 7.78 -3.73
N PHE A 589 32.75 8.02 -2.69
CA PHE A 589 32.29 9.34 -2.29
C PHE A 589 32.54 9.56 -0.82
N PHE A 590 32.94 10.79 -0.51
CA PHE A 590 33.32 11.19 0.82
C PHE A 590 32.53 12.44 1.22
N GLU A 591 31.76 12.34 2.30
CA GLU A 591 30.97 13.44 2.85
C GLU A 591 31.76 14.10 3.98
N LYS A 592 32.04 15.41 3.84
CA LYS A 592 32.68 16.23 4.88
C LYS A 592 31.83 16.22 6.14
N LYS A 593 32.49 16.13 7.30
CA LYS A 593 31.81 16.22 8.60
C LYS A 593 31.77 17.65 9.14
#